data_AF-A0A7X5JCG7-F1
#
_entry.id   AF-A0A7X5JCG7-F1
#
_cell.length_a   1.000
_cell.length_b   1.000
_cell.length_c   1.000
_cell.angle_alpha   90.00
_cell.angle_beta   90.00
_cell.angle_gamma   90.00
#
_symmetry.space_group_name_H-M   'P 1'
#
loop_
_entity.id
_entity.type
_entity.pdbx_description
1 polymer ?
#
loop_
_entity_poly.entity_id
_entity_poly.type
_entity_poly.pdbx_seq_one_letter_code
_entity_poly.pdbx_strand_id
1 'polypeptide(L)'
;MRSVWIVESPKHSVWAINTPNSWEKEFGKHPTQKPFELLKRIVLASTKKGDVILDPFTGSSTTGLAATKYERKFIGIDTEKNYLELSKKRFKDLIKEV
;
A
#
# COMPACT_ATOMS: atom_id res chain seq x y z
N MET A 1 22.82 -9.82 28.27
CA MET A 1 22.00 -8.73 28.86
C MET A 1 21.99 -7.54 27.90
N ARG A 2 20.96 -7.41 27.07
CA ARG A 2 20.56 -6.19 26.35
C ARG A 2 19.10 -6.39 25.92
N SER A 3 18.22 -6.18 26.90
CA SER A 3 16.80 -5.97 26.70
C SER A 3 16.61 -4.59 26.07
N VAL A 4 16.13 -4.53 24.83
CA VAL A 4 15.59 -3.29 24.25
C VAL A 4 14.31 -3.64 23.49
N TRP A 5 13.21 -3.66 24.23
CA TRP A 5 12.00 -2.90 23.89
C TRP A 5 11.73 -2.66 22.39
N ILE A 6 10.90 -3.50 21.76
CA ILE A 6 10.05 -3.04 20.66
C ILE A 6 8.92 -2.25 21.34
N VAL A 7 9.25 -1.05 21.80
CA VAL A 7 8.26 -0.05 22.22
C VAL A 7 7.68 0.54 20.95
N GLU A 8 6.36 0.65 20.92
CA GLU A 8 5.55 1.25 19.85
C GLU A 8 6.31 2.37 19.13
N SER A 9 6.40 2.27 17.80
CA SER A 9 7.05 3.32 17.00
C SER A 9 6.41 4.66 17.32
N PRO A 10 7.16 5.62 17.87
CA PRO A 10 6.58 6.89 18.26
C PRO A 10 6.02 7.60 17.02
N LYS A 11 4.90 8.31 17.19
CA LYS A 11 4.17 9.04 16.14
C LYS A 11 4.94 10.30 15.71
N HIS A 12 6.18 10.14 15.27
CA HIS A 12 6.98 11.22 14.72
C HIS A 12 6.56 11.52 13.28
N SER A 13 6.80 12.75 12.84
CA SER A 13 6.48 13.24 11.48
C SER A 13 7.51 12.82 10.42
N VAL A 14 8.65 12.23 10.82
CA VAL A 14 9.69 11.72 9.92
C VAL A 14 9.66 10.20 9.94
N TRP A 15 9.51 9.57 8.76
CA TRP A 15 9.41 8.12 8.63
C TRP A 15 10.55 7.56 7.78
N ALA A 16 11.36 6.68 8.37
CA ALA A 16 12.40 5.96 7.66
C ALA A 16 11.80 4.73 6.95
N ILE A 17 11.34 4.91 5.71
CA ILE A 17 10.76 3.87 4.87
C ILE A 17 11.57 3.75 3.58
N ASN A 18 12.02 2.53 3.27
CA ASN A 18 12.80 2.25 2.07
C ASN A 18 11.95 2.29 0.80
N THR A 19 12.61 2.40 -0.34
CA THR A 19 11.98 2.31 -1.67
C THR A 19 11.36 0.93 -1.90
N PRO A 20 10.40 0.77 -2.84
CA PRO A 20 9.73 -0.51 -3.07
C PRO A 20 10.70 -1.66 -3.34
N ASN A 21 10.46 -2.79 -2.68
CA ASN A 21 11.30 -3.98 -2.75
C ASN A 21 11.04 -4.77 -4.06
N SER A 22 11.78 -5.86 -4.28
CA SER A 22 11.65 -6.67 -5.52
C SER A 22 10.26 -7.27 -5.72
N TRP A 23 9.63 -7.80 -4.67
CA TRP A 23 8.28 -8.39 -4.73
C TRP A 23 7.23 -7.35 -5.13
N GLU A 24 7.37 -6.09 -4.71
CA GLU A 24 6.45 -5.02 -5.09
C GLU A 24 6.47 -4.72 -6.60
N LYS A 25 7.52 -5.15 -7.31
CA LYS A 25 7.78 -4.88 -8.73
C LYS A 25 7.54 -6.10 -9.62
N GLU A 26 7.07 -7.22 -9.08
CA GLU A 26 6.92 -8.51 -9.77
C GLU A 26 6.11 -8.40 -11.08
N PHE A 27 4.99 -7.67 -11.05
CA PHE A 27 4.08 -7.56 -12.19
C PHE A 27 4.42 -6.43 -13.18
N GLY A 28 5.53 -5.71 -12.94
CA GLY A 28 5.96 -4.56 -13.73
C GLY A 28 6.30 -3.35 -12.84
N LYS A 29 7.09 -2.42 -13.39
CA LYS A 29 7.47 -1.17 -12.70
C LYS A 29 6.54 -0.02 -13.12
N HIS A 30 5.87 0.59 -12.15
CA HIS A 30 5.43 1.98 -12.28
C HIS A 30 6.63 2.89 -11.95
N PRO A 31 6.92 3.94 -12.75
CA PRO A 31 8.11 4.78 -12.56
C PRO A 31 8.26 5.33 -11.14
N THR A 32 7.13 5.70 -10.53
CA THR A 32 7.03 6.31 -9.20
C THR A 32 6.18 5.48 -8.23
N GLN A 33 6.31 4.14 -8.28
CA GLN A 33 5.58 3.27 -7.34
C GLN A 33 5.95 3.62 -5.89
N LYS A 34 4.93 3.86 -5.06
CA LYS A 34 5.14 4.13 -3.64
C LYS A 34 5.29 2.82 -2.86
N PRO A 35 6.15 2.79 -1.80
CA PRO A 35 6.35 1.60 -0.98
C PRO A 35 5.08 1.17 -0.25
N PHE A 36 4.82 -0.14 -0.19
CA PHE A 36 3.65 -0.68 0.51
C PHE A 36 3.59 -0.23 1.98
N GLU A 37 4.71 -0.27 2.70
CA GLU A 37 4.74 0.05 4.14
C GLU A 37 4.33 1.49 4.44
N LEU A 38 4.64 2.43 3.54
CA LEU A 38 4.21 3.82 3.64
C LEU A 38 2.68 3.92 3.59
N LEU A 39 2.05 3.28 2.60
CA LEU A 39 0.61 3.37 2.40
C LEU A 39 -0.14 2.60 3.49
N LYS A 40 0.36 1.43 3.89
CA LYS A 40 -0.15 0.68 5.06
C LYS A 40 -0.20 1.55 6.30
N ARG A 41 0.89 2.27 6.63
CA ARG A 41 0.93 3.15 7.81
C ARG A 41 -0.16 4.22 7.73
N ILE A 42 -0.31 4.89 6.59
CA ILE A 42 -1.33 5.94 6.39
C ILE A 42 -2.75 5.35 6.52
N VAL A 43 -3.02 4.23 5.85
CA VAL A 43 -4.33 3.56 5.90
C VAL A 43 -4.72 3.20 7.33
N LEU A 44 -3.81 2.55 8.08
CA LEU A 44 -4.08 2.09 9.44
C LEU A 44 -4.20 3.24 10.44
N ALA A 45 -3.47 4.34 10.23
CA ALA A 45 -3.52 5.51 11.11
C ALA A 45 -4.79 6.36 10.89
N SER A 46 -5.33 6.39 9.67
CA SER A 46 -6.38 7.34 9.27
C SER A 46 -7.76 6.72 9.06
N THR A 47 -7.90 5.40 9.14
CA THR A 47 -9.17 4.70 8.83
C THR A 47 -9.44 3.52 9.75
N LYS A 48 -10.72 3.13 9.84
CA LYS A 48 -11.19 1.91 10.50
C LYS A 48 -11.48 0.82 9.47
N LYS A 49 -11.60 -0.42 9.93
CA LYS A 49 -12.05 -1.53 9.07
C LYS A 49 -13.42 -1.21 8.47
N GLY A 50 -13.63 -1.55 7.21
CA GLY A 50 -14.86 -1.29 6.46
C GLY A 50 -14.98 0.10 5.84
N ASP A 51 -14.13 1.07 6.23
CA ASP A 51 -14.11 2.41 5.62
C ASP A 51 -13.78 2.33 4.12
N VAL A 52 -14.22 3.35 3.38
CA VAL A 52 -13.92 3.52 1.95
C VAL A 52 -12.77 4.50 1.78
N ILE A 53 -11.76 4.09 1.02
CA ILE A 53 -10.59 4.90 0.67
C ILE A 53 -10.66 5.26 -0.80
N LEU A 54 -10.53 6.55 -1.11
CA LEU A 54 -10.41 7.09 -2.47
C LEU A 54 -8.97 7.50 -2.73
N ASP A 55 -8.39 7.00 -3.82
CA ASP A 55 -7.13 7.50 -4.38
C ASP A 55 -7.35 7.95 -5.83
N PRO A 56 -7.43 9.27 -6.11
CA PRO A 56 -7.70 9.78 -7.44
C PRO A 56 -6.49 9.71 -8.39
N PHE A 57 -5.33 9.26 -7.90
CA PHE A 57 -4.09 9.11 -8.67
C PHE A 57 -3.42 7.78 -8.35
N THR A 58 -4.21 6.70 -8.46
CA THR A 58 -3.88 5.40 -7.88
C THR A 58 -2.63 4.76 -8.51
N GLY A 59 -2.32 5.05 -9.77
CA GLY A 59 -1.22 4.44 -10.52
C GLY A 59 -1.29 2.91 -10.43
N SER A 60 -0.25 2.28 -9.87
CA SER A 60 -0.22 0.82 -9.64
C SER A 60 -1.01 0.34 -8.41
N SER A 61 -1.81 1.20 -7.78
CA SER A 61 -2.74 0.91 -6.68
C SER A 61 -2.12 0.39 -5.39
N THR A 62 -0.93 0.86 -5.01
CA THR A 62 -0.35 0.50 -3.70
C THR A 62 -1.30 0.89 -2.54
N THR A 63 -1.97 2.04 -2.62
CA THR A 63 -3.00 2.47 -1.65
C THR A 63 -4.12 1.44 -1.54
N GLY A 64 -4.61 0.96 -2.69
CA GLY A 64 -5.67 -0.03 -2.76
C GLY A 64 -5.27 -1.39 -2.24
N LEU A 65 -4.05 -1.86 -2.53
CA LEU A 65 -3.55 -3.12 -1.97
C LEU A 65 -3.46 -3.06 -0.45
N ALA A 66 -2.98 -1.94 0.11
CA ALA A 66 -2.94 -1.73 1.55
C ALA A 66 -4.35 -1.67 2.14
N ALA A 67 -5.27 -0.95 1.52
CA ALA A 67 -6.67 -0.87 1.93
C ALA A 67 -7.31 -2.28 1.98
N THR A 68 -7.25 -3.02 0.89
CA THR A 68 -7.85 -4.36 0.77
C THR A 68 -7.22 -5.37 1.73
N LYS A 69 -5.88 -5.40 1.85
CA LYS A 69 -5.17 -6.31 2.77
C LYS A 69 -5.59 -6.12 4.23
N TYR A 70 -6.02 -4.91 4.60
CA TYR A 70 -6.46 -4.58 5.95
C TYR A 70 -7.97 -4.34 6.03
N GLU A 71 -8.78 -4.97 5.17
CA GLU A 71 -10.25 -4.98 5.28
C GLU A 71 -10.91 -3.59 5.15
N ARG A 72 -10.35 -2.71 4.30
CA ARG A 72 -11.00 -1.48 3.83
C ARG A 72 -11.49 -1.65 2.39
N LYS A 73 -12.50 -0.89 2.02
CA LYS A 73 -12.95 -0.75 0.63
C LYS A 73 -12.09 0.29 -0.07
N PHE A 74 -11.90 0.14 -1.37
CA PHE A 74 -11.01 1.00 -2.15
C PHE A 74 -11.64 1.42 -3.48
N ILE A 75 -11.47 2.68 -3.84
CA ILE A 75 -11.79 3.25 -5.14
C ILE A 75 -10.53 3.95 -5.64
N GLY A 76 -9.95 3.43 -6.73
CA GLY A 76 -8.76 4.00 -7.37
C GLY A 76 -9.10 4.54 -8.75
N ILE A 77 -8.64 5.74 -9.06
CA ILE A 77 -8.81 6.38 -10.38
C ILE A 77 -7.42 6.68 -10.94
N ASP A 78 -7.23 6.40 -12.22
CA ASP A 78 -6.06 6.82 -12.98
C ASP A 78 -6.46 6.98 -14.46
N THR A 79 -5.82 7.90 -15.17
CA THR A 79 -6.06 8.10 -16.62
C THR A 79 -5.30 7.08 -17.46
N GLU A 80 -4.20 6.53 -16.93
CA GLU A 80 -3.32 5.63 -17.65
C GLU A 80 -3.80 4.17 -17.53
N LYS A 81 -4.41 3.67 -18.62
CA LYS A 81 -4.95 2.31 -18.68
C LYS A 81 -3.91 1.23 -18.33
N ASN A 82 -2.65 1.44 -18.73
CA ASN A 82 -1.56 0.49 -18.44
C ASN A 82 -1.32 0.32 -16.93
N TYR A 83 -1.48 1.39 -16.15
CA TYR A 83 -1.33 1.34 -14.69
C TYR A 83 -2.53 0.66 -14.02
N LEU A 84 -3.73 0.84 -14.57
CA LEU A 84 -4.92 0.12 -14.13
C LEU A 84 -4.81 -1.40 -14.41
N GLU A 85 -4.27 -1.79 -15.57
CA GLU A 85 -4.03 -3.22 -15.87
C GLU A 85 -2.96 -3.82 -14.94
N LEU A 86 -1.88 -3.09 -14.64
CA LEU A 86 -0.90 -3.49 -13.63
C LEU A 86 -1.57 -3.66 -12.25
N SER A 87 -2.40 -2.70 -11.85
CA SER A 87 -3.15 -2.76 -10.58
C SER A 87 -4.00 -4.03 -10.47
N LYS A 88 -4.76 -4.37 -11.53
CA LYS A 88 -5.57 -5.60 -11.57
C LYS A 88 -4.72 -6.85 -11.36
N LYS A 89 -3.52 -6.93 -11.96
CA LYS A 89 -2.61 -8.07 -11.75
C LYS A 89 -2.17 -8.17 -10.29
N ARG A 90 -1.77 -7.06 -9.69
CA ARG A 90 -1.37 -7.01 -8.26
C ARG A 90 -2.51 -7.41 -7.32
N PHE A 91 -3.75 -6.99 -7.60
CA PHE A 91 -4.92 -7.41 -6.80
C PHE A 91 -5.22 -8.90 -6.92
N LYS A 92 -5.11 -9.48 -8.13
CA LYS A 92 -5.29 -10.93 -8.32
C LYS A 92 -4.28 -11.73 -7.51
N ASP A 93 -3.06 -11.25 -7.41
CA ASP A 93 -2.01 -11.87 -6.60
C ASP A 93 -2.34 -11.80 -5.11
N LEU A 94 -2.70 -10.62 -4.61
CA LEU A 94 -3.13 -10.43 -3.22
C LEU A 94 -4.29 -11.35 -2.81
N ILE A 95 -5.29 -11.53 -3.68
CA ILE A 95 -6.46 -12.39 -3.40
C ILE A 95 -6.07 -13.88 -3.36
N LYS A 96 -5.00 -14.31 -4.04
CA LYS A 96 -4.53 -15.71 -3.92
C LYS A 96 -3.92 -16.01 -2.56
N GLU A 97 -3.45 -14.99 -1.84
CA GLU A 97 -2.84 -15.12 -0.51
C GLU A 97 -3.85 -15.07 0.64
N VAL A 98 -5.11 -14.68 0.37
CA VAL A 98 -6.20 -14.52 1.36
C VAL A 98 -7.18 -15.67 1.26
#